data_AF-A0AAX0TQ73-F1
#
_entry.id   AF-A0AAX0TQ73-F1
#
_cell.length_a   1.000
_cell.length_b   1.000
_cell.length_c   1.000
_cell.angle_alpha   90.00
_cell.angle_beta   90.00
_cell.angle_gamma   90.00
#
_symmetry.space_group_name_H-M   'P 1'
#
loop_
_entity.id
_entity.type
_entity.pdbx_description
1 polymer ?
#
loop_
_entity_poly.entity_id
_entity_poly.type
_entity_poly.pdbx_seq_one_letter_code
_entity_poly.pdbx_strand_id
1 'polypeptide(L)'
;MAQDDLKVKIRRIWKWTLIGIIIFLVVSFFLKSSYPITHHKFNFADAYDVLKDTLTLAAAFLAPVAAFVLFDDWRTSHRLKNNETEVIEILKKVKNIPFRAKDLAKDLESFYENNLTKQEIEDYENKAFAISAEILAELGNINFSKKNFVNIKFHDKCLNLYSETYKLLTNIIMLCDAWTCLDLCKKDASRHDQLPSLIAREDVSSAIFFQSARKFLGLFDDNLKEIDNLADEHRIR
;
A
#
# COMPACT_ATOMS: atom_id res chain seq x y z
N MET A 1 11.27 -0.87 -20.80
CA MET A 1 10.63 -1.69 -21.86
C MET A 1 9.14 -1.68 -21.54
N ALA A 2 8.30 -1.10 -22.39
CA ALA A 2 6.85 -1.10 -22.18
C ALA A 2 6.38 -2.55 -21.94
N GLN A 3 5.42 -2.77 -21.05
CA GLN A 3 4.80 -4.09 -20.88
C GLN A 3 4.09 -4.45 -22.19
N ASP A 4 4.81 -5.12 -23.09
CA ASP A 4 4.22 -5.74 -24.27
C ASP A 4 3.14 -6.70 -23.77
N ASP A 5 1.91 -6.49 -24.21
CA ASP A 5 0.76 -7.36 -23.96
C ASP A 5 1.14 -8.84 -24.15
N LEU A 6 0.63 -9.73 -23.30
CA LEU A 6 0.91 -11.17 -23.33
C LEU A 6 0.76 -11.74 -24.74
N LYS A 7 -0.23 -11.24 -25.49
CA LYS A 7 -0.49 -11.56 -26.90
C LYS A 7 0.69 -11.25 -27.83
N VAL A 8 1.40 -10.15 -27.60
CA VAL A 8 2.58 -9.74 -28.38
C VAL A 8 3.77 -10.64 -28.07
N LYS A 9 4.01 -10.94 -26.79
CA LYS A 9 5.08 -11.86 -26.36
C LYS A 9 4.90 -13.25 -26.96
N ILE A 10 3.69 -13.82 -26.84
CA ILE A 10 3.34 -15.13 -27.40
C ILE A 10 3.47 -15.14 -28.93
N ARG A 11 2.97 -14.10 -29.61
CA ARG A 11 3.06 -13.98 -31.08
C ARG A 11 4.51 -13.93 -31.56
N ARG A 12 5.40 -13.27 -30.83
CA ARG A 12 6.83 -13.20 -31.16
C ARG A 12 7.47 -14.59 -31.08
N ILE A 13 7.22 -15.33 -30.00
CA ILE A 13 7.72 -16.70 -29.81
C ILE A 13 7.24 -17.61 -30.94
N TRP A 14 5.93 -17.57 -31.25
CA TRP A 14 5.34 -18.42 -32.28
C TRP A 14 5.96 -18.20 -33.67
N LYS A 15 6.22 -16.95 -34.05
CA LYS A 15 6.91 -16.63 -35.32
C LYS A 15 8.30 -17.27 -35.40
N TRP A 16 9.10 -17.15 -34.34
CA TRP A 16 10.45 -17.73 -34.30
C TRP A 16 10.42 -19.26 -34.30
N THR A 17 9.47 -19.87 -33.60
CA THR A 17 9.30 -21.32 -33.65
C THR A 17 8.91 -21.81 -35.02
N LEU A 18 8.01 -21.12 -35.73
CA LEU A 18 7.62 -21.51 -37.09
C LEU A 18 8.80 -21.46 -38.07
N ILE A 19 9.65 -20.44 -37.97
CA ILE A 19 10.89 -20.36 -38.75
C ILE A 19 11.83 -21.52 -38.41
N GLY A 20 12.01 -21.83 -37.11
CA GLY A 20 12.83 -22.95 -36.66
C GLY A 20 12.34 -24.31 -37.15
N ILE A 21 11.02 -24.54 -37.12
CA ILE A 21 10.38 -25.75 -37.68
C ILE A 21 10.70 -25.89 -39.16
N ILE A 22 10.55 -24.83 -39.96
CA ILE A 22 10.82 -24.87 -41.40
C ILE A 22 12.29 -25.20 -41.66
N ILE A 23 13.23 -24.55 -40.96
CA ILE A 23 14.67 -24.82 -41.12
C ILE A 23 14.99 -26.27 -40.73
N PHE A 24 14.46 -26.75 -39.61
CA PHE A 24 14.70 -28.12 -39.15
C PHE A 24 14.15 -29.16 -40.14
N LEU A 25 12.95 -28.94 -40.70
CA LEU A 25 12.40 -29.81 -41.74
C LEU A 25 13.26 -29.84 -42.99
N VAL A 26 13.73 -28.68 -43.46
CA VAL A 26 14.62 -28.60 -44.63
C VAL A 26 15.90 -29.40 -44.38
N VAL A 27 16.58 -29.16 -43.26
CA VAL A 27 17.82 -29.87 -42.90
C VAL A 27 17.60 -31.37 -42.74
N SER A 28 16.51 -31.77 -42.09
CA SER A 28 16.20 -33.18 -41.84
C SER A 28 15.86 -33.93 -43.13
N PHE A 29 15.14 -33.28 -44.04
CA PHE A 29 14.83 -33.85 -45.35
C PHE A 29 16.10 -33.98 -46.21
N PHE A 30 17.00 -33.00 -46.17
CA PHE A 30 18.30 -33.09 -46.83
C PHE A 30 19.17 -34.22 -46.29
N LEU A 31 19.23 -34.40 -44.96
CA LEU A 31 20.03 -35.45 -44.33
C LEU A 31 19.49 -36.86 -44.57
N LYS A 32 18.15 -37.01 -44.61
CA LYS A 32 17.49 -38.32 -44.75
C LYS A 32 17.23 -38.71 -46.21
N SER A 33 17.43 -37.79 -47.16
CA SER A 33 17.27 -38.06 -48.59
C SER A 33 18.49 -38.78 -49.17
N SER A 34 18.28 -39.94 -49.80
CA SER A 34 19.33 -40.64 -50.56
C SER A 34 19.71 -39.84 -51.81
N TYR A 35 20.98 -39.45 -51.91
CA TYR A 35 21.53 -38.79 -53.10
C TYR A 35 21.89 -39.83 -54.19
N PRO A 36 21.59 -39.61 -55.49
CA PRO A 36 20.90 -38.47 -56.08
C PRO A 36 19.37 -38.52 -55.93
N ILE A 37 18.80 -37.37 -55.54
CA ILE A 37 17.37 -37.14 -55.24
C ILE A 37 16.47 -37.48 -56.44
N THR A 38 17.01 -37.44 -57.65
CA THR A 38 16.30 -37.62 -58.93
C THR A 38 15.79 -39.03 -59.20
N HIS A 39 16.25 -40.05 -58.46
CA HIS A 39 15.93 -41.46 -58.75
C HIS A 39 15.09 -42.16 -57.66
N HIS A 40 14.72 -41.47 -56.58
CA HIS A 40 14.07 -42.11 -55.42
C HIS A 40 12.62 -41.62 -55.24
N LYS A 41 11.69 -42.55 -55.01
CA LYS A 41 10.30 -42.23 -54.66
C LYS A 41 10.25 -41.63 -53.24
N PHE A 42 9.40 -40.64 -53.04
CA PHE A 42 9.17 -40.03 -51.73
C PHE A 42 8.76 -41.09 -50.70
N ASN A 43 9.53 -41.23 -49.61
CA ASN A 43 9.22 -42.17 -48.53
C ASN A 43 8.30 -41.50 -47.50
N PHE A 44 7.02 -41.87 -47.53
CA PHE A 44 6.02 -41.35 -46.60
C PHE A 44 6.31 -41.71 -45.13
N ALA A 45 6.94 -42.85 -44.85
CA ALA A 45 7.29 -43.24 -43.49
C ALA A 45 8.37 -42.33 -42.91
N ASP A 46 9.43 -42.06 -43.70
CA ASP A 46 10.51 -41.18 -43.26
C ASP A 46 10.06 -39.73 -43.09
N ALA A 47 9.17 -39.26 -43.97
CA ALA A 47 8.58 -37.94 -43.87
C ALA A 47 7.70 -37.79 -42.61
N TYR A 48 6.93 -38.83 -42.28
CA TYR A 48 6.13 -38.87 -41.06
C TYR A 48 7.00 -38.80 -39.80
N ASP A 49 8.07 -39.59 -39.74
CA ASP A 49 9.00 -39.58 -38.59
C ASP A 49 9.66 -38.21 -38.41
N VAL A 50 10.16 -37.61 -39.50
CA VAL A 50 10.78 -36.28 -39.45
C VAL A 50 9.77 -35.22 -38.99
N LEU A 51 8.53 -35.27 -39.47
CA LEU A 51 7.47 -34.36 -39.02
C LEU A 51 7.16 -34.54 -37.53
N LYS A 52 7.01 -35.78 -37.08
CA LYS A 52 6.76 -36.11 -35.67
C LYS A 52 7.88 -35.63 -34.76
N ASP A 53 9.13 -35.86 -35.13
CA ASP A 53 10.31 -35.44 -34.36
C ASP A 53 10.41 -33.92 -34.32
N THR A 54 10.14 -33.25 -35.45
CA THR A 54 10.12 -31.78 -35.52
C THR A 54 9.07 -31.20 -34.58
N LEU A 55 7.85 -31.73 -34.60
CA LEU A 55 6.76 -31.26 -33.74
C LEU A 55 7.04 -31.54 -32.26
N THR A 56 7.64 -32.69 -31.96
CA THR A 56 8.03 -33.07 -30.59
C THR A 56 9.11 -32.14 -30.06
N LEU A 57 10.14 -31.86 -30.86
CA LEU A 57 11.21 -30.93 -30.52
C LEU A 57 10.67 -29.50 -30.38
N ALA A 58 9.81 -29.05 -31.30
CA ALA A 58 9.16 -27.75 -31.21
C ALA A 58 8.31 -27.62 -29.93
N ALA A 59 7.55 -28.66 -29.56
CA ALA A 59 6.77 -28.68 -28.32
C ALA A 59 7.67 -28.66 -27.07
N ALA A 60 8.76 -29.42 -27.07
CA ALA A 60 9.73 -29.47 -25.97
C ALA A 60 10.42 -28.11 -25.73
N PHE A 61 10.65 -27.32 -26.77
CA PHE A 61 11.18 -25.96 -26.65
C PHE A 61 10.08 -24.92 -26.33
N LEU A 62 8.89 -25.04 -26.92
CA LEU A 62 7.81 -24.10 -26.72
C LEU A 62 7.22 -24.16 -25.31
N ALA A 63 7.05 -25.35 -24.74
CA ALA A 63 6.37 -25.52 -23.46
C ALA A 63 7.06 -24.76 -22.31
N PRO A 64 8.40 -24.86 -22.11
CA PRO A 64 9.09 -24.07 -21.09
C PRO A 64 9.02 -22.56 -21.32
N VAL A 65 9.13 -22.11 -22.58
CA VAL A 65 9.10 -20.68 -22.92
C VAL A 65 7.69 -20.11 -22.70
N ALA A 66 6.66 -20.83 -23.12
CA ALA A 66 5.27 -20.45 -22.87
C ALA A 66 4.97 -20.41 -21.37
N ALA A 67 5.42 -21.42 -20.61
CA ALA A 67 5.28 -21.45 -19.16
C ALA A 67 5.97 -20.25 -18.48
N PHE A 68 7.18 -19.88 -18.92
CA PHE A 68 7.89 -18.72 -18.40
C PHE A 68 7.15 -17.41 -18.65
N VAL A 69 6.66 -17.21 -19.88
CA VAL A 69 5.89 -16.00 -20.24
C VAL A 69 4.58 -15.91 -19.46
N LEU A 70 3.86 -17.03 -19.32
CA LEU A 70 2.64 -17.10 -18.51
C LEU A 70 2.93 -16.82 -17.03
N PHE A 71 4.04 -17.36 -16.50
CA PHE A 71 4.43 -17.14 -15.11
C PHE A 71 4.82 -15.68 -14.83
N ASP A 72 5.58 -15.05 -15.72
CA ASP A 72 5.96 -13.63 -15.63
C ASP A 72 4.73 -12.70 -15.60
N ASP A 73 3.78 -12.96 -16.49
CA ASP A 73 2.53 -12.22 -16.59
C ASP A 73 1.63 -12.44 -15.38
N TRP A 74 1.45 -13.71 -14.98
CA TRP A 74 0.71 -14.08 -13.77
C TRP A 74 1.30 -13.41 -12.52
N ARG A 75 2.62 -13.50 -12.32
CA ARG A 75 3.32 -12.89 -11.18
C ARG A 75 3.10 -11.39 -11.14
N THR A 76 3.14 -10.73 -12.29
CA THR A 76 2.95 -9.27 -12.37
C THR A 76 1.52 -8.89 -12.03
N SER A 77 0.53 -9.56 -12.63
CA SER A 77 -0.89 -9.35 -12.35
C SER A 77 -1.23 -9.65 -10.89
N HIS A 78 -0.68 -10.72 -10.33
CA HIS A 78 -0.88 -11.10 -8.94
C HIS A 78 -0.31 -10.06 -7.97
N ARG A 79 0.90 -9.53 -8.25
CA ARG A 79 1.48 -8.43 -7.47
C ARG A 79 0.62 -7.18 -7.52
N LEU A 80 0.16 -6.78 -8.71
CA LEU A 80 -0.71 -5.60 -8.84
C LEU A 80 -2.00 -5.76 -8.03
N LYS A 81 -2.63 -6.94 -8.09
CA LYS A 81 -3.87 -7.22 -7.36
C LYS A 81 -3.68 -7.22 -5.85
N ASN A 82 -2.56 -7.78 -5.40
CA ASN A 82 -2.19 -7.76 -3.98
C ASN A 82 -1.96 -6.31 -3.51
N ASN A 83 -1.22 -5.52 -4.28
CA ASN A 83 -0.92 -4.13 -3.96
C ASN A 83 -2.19 -3.27 -3.93
N GLU A 84 -3.13 -3.45 -4.86
CA GLU A 84 -4.41 -2.75 -4.87
C GLU A 84 -5.23 -3.08 -3.61
N THR A 85 -5.32 -4.37 -3.26
CA THR A 85 -6.04 -4.82 -2.05
C THR A 85 -5.43 -4.20 -0.80
N GLU A 86 -4.10 -4.24 -0.68
CA GLU A 86 -3.36 -3.69 0.44
C GLU A 86 -3.53 -2.16 0.56
N VAL A 87 -3.49 -1.43 -0.56
CA VAL A 87 -3.74 0.02 -0.58
C VAL A 87 -5.17 0.35 -0.15
N ILE A 88 -6.17 -0.40 -0.60
CA ILE A 88 -7.57 -0.20 -0.21
C ILE A 88 -7.75 -0.39 1.31
N GLU A 89 -7.12 -1.42 1.88
CA GLU A 89 -7.18 -1.67 3.32
C GLU A 89 -6.50 -0.56 4.12
N ILE A 90 -5.30 -0.14 3.71
CA ILE A 90 -4.58 0.98 4.35
C ILE A 90 -5.41 2.27 4.24
N LEU A 91 -5.94 2.57 3.05
CA LEU A 91 -6.73 3.77 2.80
C LEU A 91 -7.96 3.86 3.71
N LYS A 92 -8.66 2.73 3.92
CA LYS A 92 -9.82 2.68 4.82
C LYS A 92 -9.43 3.07 6.25
N LYS A 93 -8.30 2.55 6.76
CA LYS A 93 -7.84 2.84 8.12
C LYS A 93 -7.30 4.27 8.27
N VAL A 94 -6.52 4.73 7.28
CA VAL A 94 -5.94 6.07 7.22
C VAL A 94 -7.01 7.16 7.13
N LYS A 95 -8.20 6.85 6.61
CA LYS A 95 -9.35 7.75 6.69
C LYS A 95 -10.02 7.71 8.07
N ASN A 96 -10.29 6.52 8.58
CA ASN A 96 -11.08 6.36 9.80
C ASN A 96 -10.38 6.86 11.07
N ILE A 97 -9.11 6.49 11.29
CA ILE A 97 -8.39 6.78 12.54
C ILE A 97 -8.19 8.31 12.71
N PRO A 98 -7.65 9.04 11.72
CA PRO A 98 -7.48 10.49 11.82
C PRO A 98 -8.82 11.24 11.85
N PHE A 99 -9.88 10.69 11.25
CA PHE A 99 -11.22 11.27 11.35
C PHE A 99 -11.75 11.23 12.79
N ARG A 100 -11.57 10.12 13.50
CA ARG A 100 -11.92 10.03 14.94
C ARG A 100 -11.13 11.03 15.78
N ALA A 101 -9.85 11.25 15.46
CA ALA A 101 -9.04 12.27 16.15
C ALA A 101 -9.50 13.70 15.83
N LYS A 102 -9.91 13.96 14.57
CA LYS A 102 -10.53 15.23 14.13
C LYS A 102 -11.81 15.52 14.92
N ASP A 103 -12.69 14.54 15.05
CA ASP A 103 -13.93 14.69 15.82
C ASP A 103 -13.63 14.95 17.30
N LEU A 104 -12.72 14.16 17.90
CA LEU A 104 -12.29 14.34 19.28
C LEU A 104 -11.75 15.76 19.54
N ALA A 105 -10.92 16.28 18.64
CA ALA A 105 -10.37 17.63 18.77
C ALA A 105 -11.45 18.71 18.67
N LYS A 106 -12.40 18.57 17.74
CA LYS A 106 -13.52 19.52 17.60
C LYS A 106 -14.43 19.52 18.81
N ASP A 107 -14.74 18.34 19.32
CA ASP A 107 -15.56 18.20 20.53
C ASP A 107 -14.83 18.91 21.69
N LEU A 108 -13.55 18.61 21.90
CA LEU A 108 -12.76 19.23 22.97
C LEU A 108 -12.65 20.75 22.83
N GLU A 109 -12.44 21.30 21.62
CA GLU A 109 -12.48 22.75 21.37
C GLU A 109 -13.82 23.36 21.82
N SER A 110 -14.94 22.75 21.45
CA SER A 110 -16.28 23.25 21.80
C SER A 110 -16.58 23.18 23.30
N PHE A 111 -16.07 22.17 24.01
CA PHE A 111 -16.33 22.02 25.44
C PHE A 111 -15.38 22.82 26.32
N TYR A 112 -14.14 23.04 25.88
CA TYR A 112 -13.18 23.86 26.62
C TYR A 112 -13.72 25.28 26.85
N GLU A 113 -14.50 25.82 25.90
CA GLU A 113 -15.19 27.11 26.03
C GLU A 113 -16.33 27.11 27.07
N ASN A 114 -16.86 25.94 27.45
CA ASN A 114 -18.07 25.79 28.28
C ASN A 114 -17.82 25.19 29.68
N ASN A 115 -16.56 24.99 30.07
CA ASN A 115 -16.11 24.26 31.27
C ASN A 115 -16.52 22.78 31.27
N LEU A 116 -15.53 21.91 31.09
CA LEU A 116 -15.68 20.45 31.12
C LEU A 116 -15.90 19.89 32.53
N THR A 117 -16.66 18.80 32.63
CA THR A 117 -16.70 17.96 33.82
C THR A 117 -15.49 17.04 33.87
N LYS A 118 -15.13 16.59 35.08
CA LYS A 118 -14.03 15.62 35.28
C LYS A 118 -14.25 14.32 34.48
N GLN A 119 -15.48 13.83 34.43
CA GLN A 119 -15.79 12.58 33.74
C GLN A 119 -15.63 12.70 32.22
N GLU A 120 -15.97 13.85 31.65
CA GLU A 120 -15.74 14.11 30.22
C GLU A 120 -14.24 14.15 29.89
N ILE A 121 -13.42 14.76 30.74
CA ILE A 121 -11.97 14.82 30.53
C ILE A 121 -11.32 13.43 30.59
N GLU A 122 -11.70 12.62 31.57
CA GLU A 122 -11.25 11.22 31.63
C GLU A 122 -11.67 10.44 30.37
N ASP A 123 -12.87 10.68 29.84
CA ASP A 123 -13.32 10.06 28.58
C ASP A 123 -12.51 10.54 27.35
N TYR A 124 -12.24 11.84 27.24
CA TYR A 124 -11.38 12.40 26.17
C TYR A 124 -9.97 11.83 26.20
N GLU A 125 -9.37 11.76 27.38
CA GLU A 125 -8.03 11.21 27.57
C GLU A 125 -7.99 9.72 27.19
N ASN A 126 -8.94 8.92 27.66
CA ASN A 126 -9.04 7.49 27.32
C ASN A 126 -9.23 7.26 25.82
N LYS A 127 -10.09 8.05 25.17
CA LYS A 127 -10.27 8.02 23.70
C LYS A 127 -8.98 8.38 22.98
N ALA A 128 -8.26 9.41 23.44
CA ALA A 128 -7.00 9.81 22.83
C ALA A 128 -5.92 8.73 22.95
N PHE A 129 -5.82 8.07 24.11
CA PHE A 129 -4.92 6.92 24.31
C PHE A 129 -5.28 5.74 23.39
N ALA A 130 -6.57 5.40 23.30
CA ALA A 130 -7.02 4.30 22.44
C ALA A 130 -6.67 4.54 20.97
N ILE A 131 -6.95 5.74 20.45
CA ILE A 131 -6.61 6.11 19.06
C ILE A 131 -5.07 6.11 18.87
N SER A 132 -4.32 6.59 19.85
CA SER A 132 -2.84 6.60 19.80
C SER A 132 -2.26 5.18 19.70
N ALA A 133 -2.81 4.22 20.45
CA ALA A 133 -2.42 2.82 20.37
C ALA A 133 -2.73 2.20 19.01
N GLU A 134 -3.90 2.51 18.42
CA GLU A 134 -4.25 2.08 17.06
C GLU A 134 -3.27 2.64 16.01
N ILE A 135 -2.88 3.92 16.12
CA ILE A 135 -1.89 4.53 15.22
C ILE A 135 -0.55 3.77 15.30
N LEU A 136 -0.06 3.48 16.50
CA LEU A 136 1.22 2.78 16.68
C LEU A 136 1.21 1.40 16.01
N ALA A 137 0.11 0.66 16.11
CA ALA A 137 -0.06 -0.62 15.43
C ALA A 137 -0.04 -0.45 13.90
N GLU A 138 -0.76 0.54 13.36
CA GLU A 138 -0.84 0.76 11.92
C GLU A 138 0.45 1.34 11.31
N LEU A 139 1.25 2.09 12.06
CA LEU A 139 2.58 2.53 11.62
C LEU A 139 3.48 1.32 11.29
N GLY A 140 3.41 0.27 12.11
CA GLY A 140 4.10 -0.99 11.85
C GLY A 140 3.63 -1.66 10.55
N ASN A 141 2.31 -1.73 10.35
CA ASN A 141 1.71 -2.32 9.15
C ASN A 141 2.10 -1.57 7.88
N ILE A 142 2.02 -0.24 7.88
CA ILE A 142 2.38 0.58 6.71
C ILE A 142 3.87 0.47 6.39
N ASN A 143 4.74 0.50 7.41
CA ASN A 143 6.18 0.32 7.19
C ASN A 143 6.52 -1.07 6.62
N PHE A 144 5.84 -2.12 7.09
CA PHE A 144 6.02 -3.46 6.54
C PHE A 144 5.52 -3.56 5.10
N SER A 145 4.37 -2.94 4.80
CA SER A 145 3.75 -2.89 3.48
C SER A 145 4.67 -2.25 2.43
N LYS A 146 5.36 -1.17 2.82
CA LYS A 146 6.23 -0.35 1.96
C LYS A 146 7.21 -1.16 1.09
N LYS A 147 7.70 -2.30 1.59
CA LYS A 147 8.64 -3.18 0.87
C LYS A 147 8.06 -3.82 -0.41
N ASN A 148 6.74 -3.90 -0.51
CA ASN A 148 6.04 -4.54 -1.63
C ASN A 148 5.81 -3.57 -2.81
N PHE A 149 6.15 -2.29 -2.64
CA PHE A 149 5.82 -1.22 -3.57
C PHE A 149 7.06 -0.57 -4.17
N VAL A 150 6.98 -0.24 -5.46
CA VAL A 150 8.03 0.51 -6.17
C VAL A 150 7.90 2.01 -5.87
N ASN A 151 6.68 2.53 -5.89
CA ASN A 151 6.36 3.90 -5.47
C ASN A 151 5.85 3.87 -4.03
N ILE A 152 6.57 4.56 -3.14
CA ILE A 152 6.29 4.60 -1.69
C ILE A 152 5.64 5.92 -1.25
N LYS A 153 5.33 6.84 -2.18
CA LYS A 153 4.76 8.15 -1.85
C LYS A 153 3.43 8.04 -1.10
N PHE A 154 2.59 7.07 -1.47
CA PHE A 154 1.36 6.75 -0.74
C PHE A 154 1.67 6.45 0.73
N HIS A 155 2.57 5.50 0.99
CA HIS A 155 2.98 5.12 2.36
C HIS A 155 3.55 6.30 3.13
N ASP A 156 4.46 7.07 2.52
CA ASP A 156 5.07 8.24 3.17
C ASP A 156 4.03 9.29 3.55
N LYS A 157 3.04 9.53 2.69
CA LYS A 157 1.94 10.47 3.00
C LYS A 157 1.04 9.95 4.12
N CYS A 158 0.70 8.67 4.12
CA CYS A 158 -0.05 8.02 5.20
C CYS A 158 0.69 8.10 6.55
N LEU A 159 2.01 7.81 6.56
CA LEU A 159 2.85 7.91 7.75
C LEU A 159 2.90 9.35 8.28
N ASN A 160 3.00 10.34 7.39
CA ASN A 160 2.99 11.75 7.77
C ASN A 160 1.65 12.15 8.41
N LEU A 161 0.52 11.74 7.83
CA LEU A 161 -0.81 12.01 8.41
C LEU A 161 -0.94 11.38 9.80
N TYR A 162 -0.51 10.12 9.97
CA TYR A 162 -0.51 9.47 11.27
C TYR A 162 0.44 10.14 12.28
N SER A 163 1.60 10.61 11.85
CA SER A 163 2.51 11.37 12.72
C SER A 163 1.85 12.67 13.22
N GLU A 164 1.21 13.44 12.34
CA GLU A 164 0.51 14.67 12.74
C GLU A 164 -0.71 14.36 13.61
N THR A 165 -1.44 13.29 13.32
CA THR A 165 -2.56 12.81 14.14
C THR A 165 -2.08 12.43 15.56
N TYR A 166 -0.98 11.68 15.66
CA TYR A 166 -0.41 11.27 16.94
C TYR A 166 0.06 12.47 17.78
N LYS A 167 0.66 13.48 17.14
CA LYS A 167 1.04 14.73 17.81
C LYS A 167 -0.18 15.46 18.38
N LEU A 168 -1.27 15.54 17.62
CA LEU A 168 -2.52 16.14 18.09
C LEU A 168 -3.06 15.39 19.31
N LEU A 169 -3.13 14.06 19.26
CA LEU A 169 -3.61 13.23 20.38
C LEU A 169 -2.73 13.39 21.62
N THR A 170 -1.41 13.46 21.44
CA THR A 170 -0.47 13.73 22.55
C THR A 170 -0.77 15.07 23.20
N ASN A 171 -1.04 16.11 22.42
CA ASN A 171 -1.39 17.43 22.96
C ASN A 171 -2.75 17.42 23.67
N ILE A 172 -3.73 16.65 23.19
CA ILE A 172 -5.01 16.43 23.87
C ILE A 172 -4.78 15.79 25.25
N ILE A 173 -3.98 14.72 25.31
CA ILE A 173 -3.65 14.04 26.58
C ILE A 173 -2.95 15.01 27.54
N MET A 174 -1.98 15.80 27.06
CA MET A 174 -1.30 16.80 27.88
C MET A 174 -2.25 17.85 28.45
N LEU A 175 -3.24 18.30 27.67
CA LEU A 175 -4.26 19.24 28.13
C LEU A 175 -5.16 18.61 29.19
N CYS A 176 -5.62 17.38 28.98
CA CYS A 176 -6.46 16.64 29.93
C CYS A 176 -5.74 16.43 31.29
N ASP A 177 -4.45 16.06 31.25
CA ASP A 177 -3.63 15.90 32.46
C ASP A 177 -3.40 17.23 33.20
N ALA A 178 -3.10 18.31 32.46
CA ALA A 178 -2.92 19.63 33.04
C ALA A 178 -4.20 20.12 33.76
N TRP A 179 -5.36 19.94 33.14
CA TRP A 179 -6.64 20.27 33.74
C TRP A 179 -6.92 19.43 34.98
N THR A 180 -6.69 18.11 34.91
CA THR A 180 -6.92 17.18 36.03
C THR A 180 -6.05 17.55 37.23
N CYS A 181 -4.78 17.88 37.00
CA CYS A 181 -3.88 18.37 38.05
C CYS A 181 -4.39 19.67 38.68
N LEU A 182 -4.87 20.61 37.88
CA LEU A 182 -5.38 21.89 38.35
C LEU A 182 -6.69 21.73 39.16
N ASP A 183 -7.63 20.90 38.70
CA ASP A 183 -8.88 20.60 39.40
C ASP A 183 -8.63 19.92 40.75
N LEU A 184 -7.71 18.95 40.81
CA LEU A 184 -7.31 18.31 42.06
C LEU A 184 -6.68 19.31 43.04
N CYS A 185 -5.81 20.21 42.56
CA CYS A 185 -5.16 21.21 43.39
C CYS A 185 -6.16 22.25 43.94
N LYS A 186 -7.14 22.69 43.13
CA LYS A 186 -8.21 23.60 43.56
C LYS A 186 -9.09 23.01 44.68
N LYS A 187 -9.17 21.68 44.79
CA LYS A 187 -9.96 20.97 45.81
C LYS A 187 -9.17 20.66 47.09
N ASP A 188 -7.84 20.71 47.05
CA ASP A 188 -6.96 20.39 48.17
C ASP A 188 -6.23 21.65 48.67
N ALA A 189 -6.75 22.21 49.76
CA ALA A 189 -6.20 23.42 50.38
C ALA A 189 -4.71 23.29 50.79
N SER A 190 -4.21 22.07 50.98
CA SER A 190 -2.80 21.82 51.34
C SER A 190 -1.82 22.01 50.18
N ARG A 191 -2.31 22.14 48.94
CA ARG A 191 -1.49 22.23 47.71
C ARG A 191 -1.60 23.58 46.99
N HIS A 192 -2.26 24.56 47.61
CA HIS A 192 -2.51 25.87 47.00
C HIS A 192 -1.23 26.67 46.67
N ASP A 193 -0.09 26.33 47.25
CA ASP A 193 1.22 26.86 46.86
C ASP A 193 1.61 26.50 45.41
N GLN A 194 1.07 25.40 44.88
CA GLN A 194 1.31 24.91 43.52
C GLN A 194 0.33 25.50 42.48
N LEU A 195 -0.71 26.22 42.91
CA LEU A 195 -1.76 26.72 42.03
C LEU A 195 -1.21 27.60 40.89
N PRO A 196 -0.28 28.56 41.13
CA PRO A 196 0.23 29.42 40.06
C PRO A 196 0.98 28.65 38.96
N SER A 197 1.75 27.63 39.31
CA SER A 197 2.50 26.83 38.34
C SER A 197 1.60 25.91 37.53
N LEU A 198 0.54 25.36 38.14
CA LEU A 198 -0.45 24.53 37.46
C LEU A 198 -1.34 25.34 36.51
N ILE A 199 -1.70 26.58 36.87
CA ILE A 199 -2.39 27.50 35.95
C ILE A 199 -1.52 27.76 34.72
N ALA A 200 -0.25 28.14 34.92
CA ALA A 200 0.68 28.38 33.82
C ALA A 200 0.88 27.14 32.92
N ARG A 201 0.88 25.93 33.50
CA ARG A 201 0.95 24.67 32.75
C ARG A 201 -0.27 24.47 31.87
N GLU A 202 -1.46 24.71 32.42
CA GLU A 202 -2.73 24.57 31.72
C GLU A 202 -2.84 25.57 30.55
N ASP A 203 -2.47 26.85 30.79
CA ASP A 203 -2.40 27.88 29.74
C ASP A 203 -1.50 27.46 28.57
N VAL A 204 -0.31 26.93 28.87
CA VAL A 204 0.66 26.47 27.86
C VAL A 204 0.12 25.25 27.10
N SER A 205 -0.42 24.25 27.80
CA SER A 205 -0.99 23.06 27.17
C SER A 205 -2.19 23.40 26.29
N SER A 206 -3.03 24.32 26.72
CA SER A 206 -4.18 24.85 25.98
C SER A 206 -3.72 25.54 24.68
N ALA A 207 -2.76 26.46 24.77
CA ALA A 207 -2.21 27.14 23.60
C ALA A 207 -1.61 26.16 22.56
N ILE A 208 -0.86 25.16 23.03
CA ILE A 208 -0.27 24.12 22.19
C ILE A 208 -1.36 23.26 21.51
N PHE A 209 -2.40 22.90 22.26
CA PHE A 209 -3.53 22.15 21.72
C PHE A 209 -4.23 22.94 20.62
N PHE A 210 -4.69 24.16 20.87
CA PHE A 210 -5.42 24.97 19.88
C PHE A 210 -4.59 25.26 18.63
N GLN A 211 -3.28 25.50 18.78
CA GLN A 211 -2.39 25.67 17.64
C GLN A 211 -2.31 24.39 16.79
N SER A 212 -2.16 23.23 17.46
CA SER A 212 -2.06 21.93 16.80
C SER A 212 -3.37 21.53 16.12
N ALA A 213 -4.51 21.70 16.82
CA ALA A 213 -5.84 21.42 16.31
C ALA A 213 -6.13 22.27 15.07
N ARG A 214 -5.90 23.59 15.11
CA ARG A 214 -6.08 24.47 13.95
C ARG A 214 -5.24 24.05 12.75
N LYS A 215 -3.95 23.72 12.97
CA LYS A 215 -3.06 23.25 11.90
C LYS A 215 -3.55 21.93 11.30
N PHE A 216 -3.90 20.97 12.15
CA PHE A 216 -4.35 19.65 11.72
C PHE A 216 -5.67 19.74 10.94
N LEU A 217 -6.66 20.43 11.49
CA LEU A 217 -7.97 20.64 10.87
C LEU A 217 -7.87 21.37 9.54
N GLY A 218 -7.02 22.41 9.46
CA GLY A 218 -6.82 23.19 8.24
C GLY A 218 -6.18 22.43 7.08
N LEU A 219 -5.41 21.38 7.37
CA LEU A 219 -4.73 20.55 6.35
C LEU A 219 -5.37 19.17 6.15
N PHE A 220 -6.40 18.84 6.93
CA PHE A 220 -6.93 17.49 7.00
C PHE A 220 -7.51 17.01 5.66
N ASP A 221 -8.42 17.79 5.09
CA ASP A 221 -9.13 17.39 3.86
C ASP A 221 -8.17 17.38 2.65
N ASP A 222 -7.21 18.31 2.60
CA ASP A 222 -6.16 18.33 1.57
C ASP A 222 -5.24 17.12 1.66
N ASN A 223 -4.80 16.74 2.86
CA ASN A 223 -4.00 15.55 3.08
C ASN A 223 -4.75 14.28 2.66
N LEU A 224 -6.04 14.16 2.98
CA LEU A 224 -6.86 13.02 2.56
C LEU A 224 -7.03 12.96 1.05
N LYS A 225 -7.28 14.10 0.39
CA LYS A 225 -7.40 14.18 -1.06
C LYS A 225 -6.10 13.77 -1.77
N GLU A 226 -4.96 14.19 -1.25
CA GLU A 226 -3.65 13.78 -1.77
C GLU A 226 -3.42 12.27 -1.61
N ILE A 227 -3.77 11.71 -0.45
CA ILE A 227 -3.67 10.26 -0.19
C ILE A 227 -4.58 9.49 -1.15
N ASP A 228 -5.80 9.95 -1.40
CA ASP A 228 -6.71 9.35 -2.38
C ASP A 228 -6.14 9.34 -3.79
N ASN A 229 -5.57 10.47 -4.23
CA ASN A 229 -4.94 10.56 -5.55
C ASN A 229 -3.75 9.59 -5.68
N LEU A 230 -2.94 9.47 -4.63
CA LEU A 230 -1.81 8.53 -4.59
C LEU A 230 -2.28 7.07 -4.55
N ALA A 231 -3.38 6.78 -3.86
CA ALA A 231 -3.99 5.45 -3.84
C ALA A 231 -4.52 5.04 -5.22
N ASP A 232 -5.08 6.00 -5.98
CA ASP A 232 -5.62 5.76 -7.32
C ASP A 232 -4.53 5.37 -8.34
N GLU A 233 -3.26 5.72 -8.11
CA GLU A 233 -2.12 5.25 -8.92
C GLU A 233 -1.93 3.72 -8.83
N HIS A 234 -2.43 3.09 -7.76
CA HIS A 234 -2.31 1.67 -7.51
C HIS A 234 -3.53 0.85 -7.94
N ARG A 235 -4.60 1.50 -8.42
CA ARG A 235 -5.79 0.80 -8.93
C ARG A 235 -5.50 0.15 -10.27
N ILE A 236 -5.93 -1.10 -10.40
CA ILE A 236 -5.85 -1.80 -11.68
C ILE A 236 -6.94 -1.24 -12.59
N ARG A 237 -6.55 -0.76 -13.77
CA ARG A 237 -7.47 -0.26 -14.81
C ARG A 237 -7.74 -1.32 -15.87
#